data_AF-A0A0N1J5R0-F1
#
_entry.id   AF-A0A0N1J5R0-F1
#
_cell.length_a   1.000
_cell.length_b   1.000
_cell.length_c   1.000
_cell.angle_alpha   90.00
_cell.angle_beta   90.00
_cell.angle_gamma   90.00
#
_symmetry.space_group_name_H-M   'P 1'
#
loop_
_entity.id
_entity.type
_entity.pdbx_description
1 polymer ?
#
loop_
_entity_poly.entity_id
_entity_poly.type
_entity_poly.pdbx_seq_one_letter_code
_entity_poly.pdbx_strand_id
1 'polypeptide(L)'
;MNDKAPMAELYCEGRKQFIDLVPNGGARLDALFHTTPALGELAVGVVYGHLHQRPGLDPRLREAATFAAIVAAGMVGPPLSVHFKTGLASGLAPGEYTELLLQASAFTGFPRAVATADRLNQLFAEEGMTSPPAPAPRAVVLEFCDAVRDNREHFPVSPQIRALLRPPHQLQVTATAADQVLVESYQKGHPLPRGLLLVRVDGERIVAVTLFDPV
;
A
#
# COMPACT_ATOMS: atom_id res chain seq x y z
N MET A 1 35.89 21.78 -0.15
CA MET A 1 34.93 20.95 0.61
C MET A 1 33.57 21.58 0.37
N ASN A 2 32.62 20.87 -0.21
CA ASN A 2 31.29 21.43 -0.52
C ASN A 2 30.54 21.61 0.80
N ASP A 3 30.51 22.84 1.30
CA ASP A 3 29.97 23.24 2.61
C ASP A 3 28.44 23.34 2.57
N LYS A 4 27.79 22.31 2.04
CA LYS A 4 26.34 22.28 1.98
C LYS A 4 25.82 21.79 3.32
N ALA A 5 24.98 22.61 3.96
CA ALA A 5 24.27 22.22 5.17
C ALA A 5 23.47 20.94 4.89
N PRO A 6 23.81 19.78 5.51
CA PRO A 6 23.22 18.48 5.15
C PRO A 6 21.70 18.46 5.28
N MET A 7 21.16 19.19 6.26
CA MET A 7 19.71 19.31 6.46
C MET A 7 19.00 20.08 5.34
N ALA A 8 19.65 21.08 4.74
CA ALA A 8 19.06 21.83 3.64
C ALA A 8 18.94 20.96 2.36
N GLU A 9 19.91 20.08 2.12
CA GLU A 9 19.83 19.11 1.02
C GLU A 9 18.72 18.09 1.25
N LEU A 10 18.66 17.52 2.46
CA LEU A 10 17.59 16.60 2.83
C LEU A 10 16.21 17.26 2.73
N TYR A 11 16.07 18.51 3.17
CA TYR A 11 14.81 19.24 3.04
C TYR A 11 14.41 19.45 1.57
N CYS A 12 15.33 19.89 0.73
CA CYS A 12 15.08 20.06 -0.70
C CYS A 12 14.59 18.77 -1.36
N GLU A 13 15.27 17.66 -1.04
CA GLU A 13 14.94 16.36 -1.62
C GLU A 13 13.62 15.81 -1.07
N GLY A 14 13.41 15.90 0.25
CA GLY A 14 12.17 15.49 0.88
C GLY A 14 10.96 16.29 0.40
N ARG A 15 11.14 17.59 0.16
CA ARG A 15 10.07 18.45 -0.37
C ARG A 15 9.66 18.03 -1.78
N LYS A 16 10.61 17.68 -2.66
CA LYS A 16 10.30 17.15 -4.01
C LYS A 16 9.48 15.87 -3.91
N GLN A 17 9.95 14.91 -3.12
CA GLN A 17 9.25 13.64 -2.93
C GLN A 17 7.85 13.83 -2.37
N PHE A 18 7.67 14.75 -1.41
CA PHE A 18 6.34 15.06 -0.89
C PHE A 18 5.42 15.68 -1.95
N ILE A 19 5.95 16.55 -2.81
CA ILE A 19 5.19 17.16 -3.92
C ILE A 19 4.73 16.10 -4.91
N ASP A 20 5.58 15.11 -5.21
CA ASP A 20 5.24 14.02 -6.12
C ASP A 20 4.13 13.11 -5.55
N LEU A 21 4.05 12.97 -4.23
CA LEU A 21 3.05 12.14 -3.54
C LEU A 21 1.74 12.87 -3.26
N VAL A 22 1.78 14.19 -3.04
CA VAL A 22 0.64 14.96 -2.54
C VAL A 22 0.32 16.12 -3.49
N PRO A 23 -0.89 16.16 -4.08
CA PRO A 23 -1.35 17.30 -4.85
C PRO A 23 -1.24 18.60 -4.05
N ASN A 24 -0.70 19.65 -4.67
CA ASN A 24 -0.40 20.93 -4.02
C ASN A 24 0.54 20.81 -2.79
N GLY A 25 1.38 19.77 -2.75
CA GLY A 25 2.21 19.45 -1.60
C GLY A 25 3.13 20.58 -1.15
N GLY A 26 3.73 21.34 -2.07
CA GLY A 26 4.61 22.46 -1.76
C GLY A 26 3.88 23.56 -0.99
N ALA A 27 2.75 24.03 -1.52
CA ALA A 27 1.92 25.05 -0.86
C ALA A 27 1.40 24.57 0.50
N ARG A 28 1.09 23.27 0.63
CA ARG A 28 0.68 22.67 1.90
C ARG A 28 1.81 22.70 2.93
N LEU A 29 3.04 22.34 2.55
CA LEU A 29 4.20 22.42 3.43
C LEU A 29 4.49 23.86 3.84
N ASP A 30 4.40 24.81 2.89
CA ASP A 30 4.60 26.23 3.17
C ASP A 30 3.58 26.76 4.19
N ALA A 31 2.30 26.42 4.02
CA ALA A 31 1.26 26.81 4.96
C ALA A 31 1.43 26.14 6.34
N LEU A 32 1.75 24.83 6.36
CA LEU A 32 1.88 24.06 7.60
C LEU A 32 3.05 24.54 8.47
N PHE A 33 4.18 24.87 7.85
CA PHE A 33 5.41 25.26 8.56
C PHE A 33 5.68 26.76 8.52
N HIS A 34 4.73 27.59 8.08
CA HIS A 34 4.89 29.04 7.96
C HIS A 34 5.43 29.68 9.25
N THR A 35 4.85 29.32 10.39
CA THR A 35 5.24 29.84 11.71
C THR A 35 6.51 29.18 12.26
N THR A 36 6.83 27.95 11.83
CA THR A 36 7.92 27.12 12.37
C THR A 36 8.76 26.48 11.25
N PRO A 37 9.43 27.26 10.40
CA PRO A 37 10.12 26.74 9.20
C PRO A 37 11.21 25.72 9.53
N ALA A 38 11.95 25.90 10.62
CA ALA A 38 12.97 24.95 11.07
C ALA A 38 12.39 23.56 11.41
N LEU A 39 11.13 23.49 11.87
CA LEU A 39 10.46 22.21 12.06
C LEU A 39 10.15 21.55 10.72
N GLY A 40 9.80 22.34 9.70
CA GLY A 40 9.61 21.83 8.34
C GLY A 40 10.89 21.26 7.75
N GLU A 41 12.02 21.95 7.93
CA GLU A 41 13.34 21.45 7.52
C GLU A 41 13.67 20.09 8.14
N LEU A 42 13.47 19.96 9.46
CA LEU A 42 13.71 18.71 10.18
C LEU A 42 12.71 17.63 9.79
N ALA A 43 11.41 17.90 9.85
CA ALA A 43 10.38 16.89 9.61
C ALA A 43 10.39 16.40 8.16
N VAL A 44 10.39 17.32 7.19
CA VAL A 44 10.38 16.95 5.77
C VAL A 44 11.72 16.37 5.36
N GLY A 45 12.83 16.94 5.82
CA GLY A 45 14.18 16.45 5.51
C GLY A 45 14.44 15.07 6.10
N VAL A 46 14.08 14.82 7.36
CA VAL A 46 14.28 13.50 7.98
C VAL A 46 13.31 12.48 7.40
N VAL A 47 12.01 12.78 7.30
CA VAL A 47 11.02 11.77 6.88
C VAL A 47 11.12 11.49 5.39
N TYR A 48 10.96 12.52 4.55
CA TYR A 48 10.93 12.35 3.10
C TYR A 48 12.33 12.40 2.49
N GLY A 49 13.22 13.25 2.99
CA GLY A 49 14.58 13.36 2.43
C GLY A 49 15.52 12.21 2.80
N HIS A 50 15.35 11.62 3.99
CA HIS A 50 16.23 10.55 4.46
C HIS A 50 15.53 9.22 4.66
N LEU A 51 14.50 9.15 5.52
CA LEU A 51 13.88 7.89 5.89
C LEU A 51 13.34 7.21 4.64
N HIS A 52 12.47 7.87 3.86
CA HIS A 52 11.83 7.32 2.65
C HIS A 52 12.82 6.75 1.63
N GLN A 53 14.04 7.30 1.55
CA GLN A 53 15.09 6.85 0.64
C GLN A 53 15.86 5.61 1.12
N ARG A 54 15.65 5.16 2.37
CA ARG A 54 16.30 3.95 2.88
C ARG A 54 15.78 2.71 2.15
N PRO A 55 16.64 1.81 1.65
CA PRO A 55 16.22 0.70 0.79
C PRO A 55 15.59 -0.49 1.52
N GLY A 56 15.48 -0.43 2.86
CA GLY A 56 15.08 -1.59 3.67
C GLY A 56 13.59 -1.95 3.59
N LEU A 57 12.73 -1.00 3.21
CA LEU A 57 11.29 -1.20 3.05
C LEU A 57 10.82 -0.50 1.78
N ASP A 58 9.96 -1.17 1.01
CA ASP A 58 9.26 -0.53 -0.10
C ASP A 58 8.29 0.57 0.41
N PRO A 59 7.87 1.49 -0.46
CA PRO A 59 7.00 2.60 -0.06
C PRO A 59 5.67 2.17 0.57
N ARG A 60 5.05 1.08 0.09
CA ARG A 60 3.75 0.61 0.62
C ARG A 60 3.89 0.10 2.04
N LEU A 61 4.90 -0.73 2.28
CA LEU A 61 5.16 -1.31 3.59
C LEU A 61 5.50 -0.21 4.63
N ARG A 62 6.20 0.83 4.19
CA ARG A 62 6.51 2.00 5.01
C ARG A 62 5.26 2.80 5.40
N GLU A 63 4.36 3.04 4.45
CA GLU A 63 3.10 3.73 4.73
C GLU A 63 2.16 2.89 5.58
N ALA A 64 2.11 1.57 5.39
CA ALA A 64 1.37 0.65 6.23
C ALA A 64 1.88 0.67 7.68
N ALA A 65 3.21 0.61 7.87
CA ALA A 65 3.84 0.71 9.19
C ALA A 65 3.57 2.08 9.85
N THR A 66 3.62 3.16 9.07
CA THR A 66 3.34 4.51 9.56
C THR A 66 1.88 4.68 9.96
N PHE A 67 0.95 4.18 9.17
CA PHE A 67 -0.47 4.15 9.51
C PHE A 67 -0.70 3.41 10.83
N ALA A 68 -0.14 2.21 10.99
CA ALA A 68 -0.26 1.44 12.23
C ALA A 68 0.30 2.21 13.45
N ALA A 69 1.43 2.90 13.29
CA ALA A 69 2.02 3.75 14.34
C ALA A 69 1.13 4.95 14.69
N ILE A 70 0.50 5.58 13.69
CA ILE A 70 -0.45 6.69 13.88
C ILE A 70 -1.69 6.24 14.66
N VAL A 71 -2.25 5.08 14.29
CA VAL A 71 -3.37 4.46 15.02
C VAL A 71 -2.96 4.13 16.45
N ALA A 72 -1.79 3.54 16.64
CA ALA A 72 -1.25 3.22 17.95
C ALA A 72 -1.07 4.46 18.83
N ALA A 73 -0.67 5.58 18.25
CA ALA A 73 -0.56 6.86 18.95
C ALA A 73 -1.92 7.56 19.19
N GLY A 74 -3.03 7.05 18.63
CA GLY A 74 -4.35 7.67 18.72
C GLY A 74 -4.48 8.97 17.93
N MET A 75 -3.64 9.17 16.90
CA MET A 75 -3.58 10.40 16.12
C MET A 75 -4.58 10.37 14.96
N VAL A 76 -5.80 10.87 15.17
CA VAL A 76 -6.85 10.94 14.12
C VAL A 76 -6.86 12.27 13.34
N GLY A 77 -5.85 13.11 13.53
CA GLY A 77 -5.75 14.44 12.93
C GLY A 77 -5.02 14.47 11.57
N PRO A 78 -4.27 15.56 11.29
CA PRO A 78 -3.52 15.71 10.04
C PRO A 78 -2.58 14.55 9.69
N PRO A 79 -1.85 13.91 10.63
CA PRO A 79 -0.98 12.77 10.29
C PRO A 79 -1.71 11.63 9.60
N LEU A 80 -2.86 11.22 10.14
CA LEU A 80 -3.68 10.16 9.53
C LEU A 80 -4.14 10.53 8.12
N SER A 81 -4.54 11.78 7.93
CA SER A 81 -5.02 12.28 6.64
C SER A 81 -3.90 12.37 5.60
N VAL A 82 -2.67 12.74 6.01
CA VAL A 82 -1.50 12.77 5.13
C VAL A 82 -1.11 11.35 4.71
N HIS A 83 -0.96 10.44 5.68
CA HIS A 83 -0.49 9.08 5.43
C HIS A 83 -1.54 8.15 4.81
N PHE A 84 -2.82 8.52 4.88
CA PHE A 84 -3.85 7.94 4.02
C PHE A 84 -3.58 8.28 2.55
N LYS A 85 -3.36 9.57 2.23
CA LYS A 85 -3.14 10.01 0.84
C LYS A 85 -1.81 9.53 0.27
N THR A 86 -0.71 9.66 1.03
CA THR A 86 0.60 9.21 0.57
C THR A 86 0.69 7.70 0.46
N GLY A 87 -0.02 6.95 1.30
CA GLY A 87 -0.10 5.49 1.18
C GLY A 87 -0.90 5.05 -0.05
N LEU A 88 -2.04 5.68 -0.37
CA LEU A 88 -2.74 5.45 -1.64
C LEU A 88 -1.82 5.75 -2.85
N ALA A 89 -1.12 6.89 -2.83
CA ALA A 89 -0.18 7.27 -3.88
C ALA A 89 1.01 6.29 -3.98
N SER A 90 1.41 5.69 -2.86
CA SER A 90 2.46 4.67 -2.80
C SER A 90 1.99 3.27 -3.21
N GLY A 91 0.69 3.09 -3.48
CA GLY A 91 0.10 1.85 -3.98
C GLY A 91 -0.60 0.99 -2.94
N LEU A 92 -0.88 1.49 -1.72
CA LEU A 92 -1.83 0.82 -0.83
C LEU A 92 -3.25 0.92 -1.41
N ALA A 93 -3.99 -0.18 -1.33
CA ALA A 93 -5.40 -0.19 -1.72
C ALA A 93 -6.29 0.31 -0.57
N PRO A 94 -7.48 0.87 -0.87
CA PRO A 94 -8.43 1.28 0.16
C PRO A 94 -8.83 0.15 1.12
N GLY A 95 -9.04 -1.06 0.58
CA GLY A 95 -9.32 -2.27 1.38
C GLY A 95 -8.14 -2.77 2.23
N GLU A 96 -6.92 -2.29 2.00
CA GLU A 96 -5.79 -2.60 2.89
C GLU A 96 -5.82 -1.74 4.15
N TYR A 97 -6.35 -0.51 4.11
CA TYR A 97 -6.50 0.32 5.31
C TYR A 97 -7.50 -0.28 6.31
N THR A 98 -8.56 -0.95 5.83
CA THR A 98 -9.51 -1.64 6.69
C THR A 98 -8.85 -2.83 7.40
N GLU A 99 -8.05 -3.62 6.68
CA GLU A 99 -7.27 -4.74 7.25
C GLU A 99 -6.19 -4.28 8.22
N LEU A 100 -5.45 -3.21 7.87
CA LEU A 100 -4.45 -2.62 8.76
C LEU A 100 -5.07 -2.11 10.06
N LEU A 101 -6.23 -1.46 9.99
CA LEU A 101 -6.94 -0.98 11.17
C LEU A 101 -7.46 -2.14 12.02
N LEU A 102 -7.99 -3.20 11.40
CA LEU A 102 -8.41 -4.41 12.08
C LEU A 102 -7.24 -5.06 12.82
N GLN A 103 -6.10 -5.22 12.15
CA GLN A 103 -4.88 -5.76 12.74
C GLN A 103 -4.37 -4.88 13.90
N ALA A 104 -4.31 -3.57 13.70
CA ALA A 104 -3.85 -2.63 14.74
C ALA A 104 -4.77 -2.66 15.97
N SER A 105 -6.09 -2.81 15.78
CA SER A 105 -7.07 -2.79 16.87
C SER A 105 -6.77 -3.82 17.98
N ALA A 106 -6.22 -4.97 17.61
CA ALA A 106 -5.84 -6.02 18.55
C ALA A 106 -4.72 -5.59 19.50
N PHE A 107 -3.84 -4.67 19.08
CA PHE A 107 -2.68 -4.23 19.86
C PHE A 107 -2.81 -2.82 20.43
N THR A 108 -3.68 -1.99 19.84
CA THR A 108 -3.86 -0.59 20.24
C THR A 108 -5.11 -0.36 21.09
N GLY A 109 -6.01 -1.35 21.13
CA GLY A 109 -7.32 -1.28 21.78
C GLY A 109 -8.40 -0.64 20.90
N PHE A 110 -9.64 -1.09 21.10
CA PHE A 110 -10.81 -0.66 20.31
C PHE A 110 -11.11 0.84 20.34
N PRO A 111 -10.92 1.61 21.45
CA PRO A 111 -11.22 3.05 21.43
C PRO A 111 -10.43 3.84 20.37
N ARG A 112 -9.13 3.55 20.21
CA ARG A 112 -8.30 4.17 19.17
C ARG A 112 -8.69 3.70 17.77
N ALA A 113 -9.02 2.43 17.63
CA ALA A 113 -9.44 1.87 16.36
C ALA A 113 -10.78 2.46 15.88
N VAL A 114 -11.76 2.61 16.79
CA VAL A 114 -13.07 3.22 16.49
C VAL A 114 -12.93 4.69 16.11
N ALA A 115 -12.11 5.47 16.84
CA ALA A 115 -11.84 6.86 16.48
C ALA A 115 -11.16 6.98 15.09
N THR A 116 -10.26 6.05 14.77
CA THR A 116 -9.64 5.98 13.45
C THR A 116 -10.65 5.59 12.37
N ALA A 117 -11.54 4.63 12.64
CA ALA A 117 -12.59 4.22 11.71
C ALA A 117 -13.51 5.39 11.35
N ASP A 118 -13.91 6.19 12.34
CA ASP A 118 -14.70 7.40 12.10
C ASP A 118 -13.95 8.40 11.20
N ARG A 119 -12.66 8.62 11.45
CA ARG A 119 -11.86 9.50 10.58
C ARG A 119 -11.66 8.91 9.17
N LEU A 120 -11.54 7.60 9.03
CA LEU A 120 -11.49 6.95 7.71
C LEU A 120 -12.79 7.18 6.94
N ASN A 121 -13.97 7.10 7.58
CA ASN A 121 -15.25 7.42 6.91
C ASN A 121 -15.22 8.83 6.30
N GLN A 122 -14.70 9.81 7.04
CA GLN A 122 -14.57 11.19 6.56
C GLN A 122 -13.59 11.30 5.40
N LEU A 123 -12.42 10.66 5.51
CA LEU A 123 -11.40 10.67 4.45
C LEU A 123 -11.91 10.02 3.15
N PHE A 124 -12.63 8.91 3.25
CA PHE A 124 -13.25 8.27 2.09
C PHE A 124 -14.27 9.20 1.41
N ALA A 125 -15.09 9.90 2.20
CA ALA A 125 -16.03 10.88 1.67
C ALA A 125 -15.33 12.10 1.03
N GLU A 126 -14.28 12.62 1.69
CA GLU A 126 -13.45 13.74 1.19
C GLU A 126 -12.81 13.41 -0.18
N GLU A 127 -12.39 12.16 -0.38
CA GLU A 127 -11.77 11.69 -1.63
C GLU A 127 -12.76 11.13 -2.66
N GLY A 128 -14.07 11.13 -2.36
CA GLY A 128 -15.10 10.59 -3.26
C GLY A 128 -15.00 9.08 -3.49
N MET A 129 -14.47 8.35 -2.51
CA MET A 129 -14.22 6.91 -2.58
C MET A 129 -15.42 6.10 -2.08
N THR A 130 -15.64 4.93 -2.67
CA THR A 130 -16.65 3.98 -2.20
C THR A 130 -16.36 3.51 -0.78
N SER A 131 -17.38 3.57 0.10
CA SER A 131 -17.34 3.04 1.46
C SER A 131 -18.53 2.09 1.71
N PRO A 132 -18.31 0.83 2.16
CA PRO A 132 -17.00 0.23 2.39
C PRO A 132 -16.21 0.06 1.08
N PRO A 133 -14.86 0.09 1.12
CA PRO A 133 -14.06 -0.23 -0.04
C PRO A 133 -14.23 -1.68 -0.48
N ALA A 134 -13.84 -1.96 -1.73
CA ALA A 134 -13.62 -3.33 -2.15
C ALA A 134 -12.56 -4.03 -1.27
N PRO A 135 -12.59 -5.37 -1.16
CA PRO A 135 -11.58 -6.14 -0.44
C PRO A 135 -10.15 -5.82 -0.93
N ALA A 136 -9.16 -6.06 -0.07
CA ALA A 136 -7.75 -5.91 -0.45
C ALA A 136 -7.43 -6.75 -1.72
N PRO A 137 -6.60 -6.25 -2.66
CA PRO A 137 -6.30 -6.94 -3.92
C PRO A 137 -5.86 -8.39 -3.74
N ARG A 138 -5.06 -8.64 -2.70
CA ARG A 138 -4.61 -10.00 -2.34
C ARG A 138 -5.78 -10.93 -2.03
N ALA A 139 -6.80 -10.45 -1.32
CA ALA A 139 -7.98 -11.26 -0.99
C ALA A 139 -8.80 -11.59 -2.24
N VAL A 140 -9.01 -10.60 -3.13
CA VAL A 140 -9.69 -10.80 -4.42
C VAL A 140 -8.97 -11.86 -5.26
N VAL A 141 -7.64 -11.80 -5.32
CA VAL A 141 -6.85 -12.77 -6.10
C VAL A 141 -6.81 -14.15 -5.46
N LEU A 142 -6.82 -14.26 -4.12
CA LEU A 142 -6.96 -15.55 -3.44
C LEU A 142 -8.29 -16.21 -3.78
N GLU A 143 -9.39 -15.46 -3.71
CA GLU A 143 -10.72 -15.97 -4.09
C GLU A 143 -10.77 -16.41 -5.55
N PHE A 144 -10.15 -15.63 -6.46
CA PHE A 144 -9.99 -16.04 -7.86
C PHE A 144 -9.21 -17.35 -8.01
N CYS A 145 -8.09 -17.51 -7.30
CA CYS A 145 -7.30 -18.75 -7.35
C CYS A 145 -8.12 -19.96 -6.88
N ASP A 146 -8.88 -19.80 -5.80
CA ASP A 146 -9.75 -20.86 -5.27
C ASP A 146 -10.91 -21.16 -6.23
N ALA A 147 -11.51 -20.15 -6.86
CA ALA A 147 -12.52 -20.35 -7.90
C ALA A 147 -11.97 -21.17 -9.08
N VAL A 148 -10.74 -20.92 -9.54
CA VAL A 148 -10.11 -21.70 -10.62
C VAL A 148 -9.84 -23.15 -10.20
N ARG A 149 -9.48 -23.37 -8.92
CA ARG A 149 -9.31 -24.72 -8.35
C ARG A 149 -10.62 -25.50 -8.31
N ASP A 150 -11.71 -24.81 -8.01
CA ASP A 150 -13.05 -25.38 -7.91
C ASP A 150 -13.79 -25.51 -9.25
N ASN A 151 -13.23 -24.98 -10.36
CA ASN A 151 -13.94 -24.83 -11.65
C ASN A 151 -15.15 -23.89 -11.56
N ARG A 152 -15.07 -22.84 -10.73
CA ARG A 152 -16.10 -21.81 -10.53
C ARG A 152 -15.65 -20.43 -11.00
N GLU A 153 -14.56 -20.34 -11.75
CA GLU A 153 -14.04 -19.06 -12.22
C GLU A 153 -15.00 -18.40 -13.22
N HIS A 154 -15.21 -17.09 -13.05
CA HIS A 154 -15.99 -16.26 -13.97
C HIS A 154 -15.10 -15.57 -15.01
N PHE A 155 -13.82 -15.39 -14.69
CA PHE A 155 -12.83 -14.81 -15.60
C PHE A 155 -12.25 -15.92 -16.51
N PRO A 156 -12.10 -15.71 -17.83
CA PRO A 156 -11.49 -16.70 -18.72
C PRO A 156 -10.04 -16.99 -18.36
N VAL A 157 -9.70 -18.27 -18.15
CA VAL A 157 -8.34 -18.71 -17.81
C VAL A 157 -7.84 -19.75 -18.81
N SER A 158 -6.64 -19.53 -19.35
CA SER A 158 -6.02 -20.47 -20.29
C SER A 158 -5.70 -21.82 -19.62
N PRO A 159 -5.63 -22.94 -20.38
CA PRO A 159 -5.26 -24.24 -19.82
C PRO A 159 -3.93 -24.23 -19.06
N GLN A 160 -2.95 -23.46 -19.54
CA GLN A 160 -1.63 -23.33 -18.90
C GLN A 160 -1.72 -22.65 -17.53
N ILE A 161 -2.42 -21.50 -17.44
CA ILE A 161 -2.64 -20.81 -16.16
C ILE A 161 -3.44 -21.69 -15.20
N ARG A 162 -4.48 -22.37 -15.70
CA ARG A 162 -5.30 -23.29 -14.91
C ARG A 162 -4.46 -24.42 -14.30
N ALA A 163 -3.51 -24.97 -15.07
CA ALA A 163 -2.60 -26.01 -14.57
C ALA A 163 -1.68 -25.50 -13.44
N LEU A 164 -1.20 -24.25 -13.55
CA LEU A 164 -0.34 -23.61 -12.55
C LEU A 164 -1.07 -23.26 -11.25
N LEU A 165 -2.37 -22.97 -11.30
CA LEU A 165 -3.16 -22.62 -10.11
C LEU A 165 -3.67 -23.84 -9.32
N ARG A 166 -3.64 -25.03 -9.93
CA ARG A 166 -4.20 -26.26 -9.36
C ARG A 166 -3.19 -27.12 -8.60
N PRO A 167 -3.66 -27.98 -7.67
CA PRO A 167 -2.83 -29.01 -7.07
C PRO A 167 -2.08 -29.83 -8.14
N PRO A 168 -0.80 -30.20 -7.91
CA PRO A 168 -0.08 -30.13 -6.65
C PRO A 168 0.60 -28.77 -6.35
N HIS A 169 0.31 -27.70 -7.09
CA HIS A 169 0.99 -26.42 -6.92
C HIS A 169 0.58 -25.70 -5.63
N GLN A 170 1.57 -25.12 -4.95
CA GLN A 170 1.43 -24.19 -3.84
C GLN A 170 1.57 -22.76 -4.36
N LEU A 171 0.72 -21.85 -3.89
CA LEU A 171 0.68 -20.48 -4.38
C LEU A 171 1.23 -19.54 -3.31
N GLN A 172 2.17 -18.69 -3.70
CA GLN A 172 2.54 -17.50 -2.94
C GLN A 172 1.91 -16.29 -3.62
N VAL A 173 1.16 -15.50 -2.84
CA VAL A 173 0.34 -14.39 -3.36
C VAL A 173 0.70 -13.11 -2.62
N THR A 174 1.19 -12.13 -3.37
CA THR A 174 1.72 -10.86 -2.85
C THR A 174 1.13 -9.69 -3.62
N ALA A 175 0.45 -8.77 -2.94
CA ALA A 175 0.02 -7.52 -3.57
C ALA A 175 1.23 -6.61 -3.82
N THR A 176 1.38 -6.09 -5.04
CA THR A 176 2.52 -5.25 -5.44
C THR A 176 2.11 -3.82 -5.79
N ALA A 177 0.86 -3.59 -6.20
CA ALA A 177 0.20 -2.27 -6.15
C ALA A 177 -1.25 -2.36 -5.65
N ALA A 178 -1.99 -1.25 -5.69
CA ALA A 178 -3.40 -1.19 -5.31
C ALA A 178 -4.31 -1.95 -6.28
N ASP A 179 -3.83 -2.22 -7.49
CA ASP A 179 -4.54 -2.94 -8.55
C ASP A 179 -3.74 -4.16 -9.06
N GLN A 180 -2.61 -4.51 -8.44
CA GLN A 180 -1.70 -5.56 -8.93
C GLN A 180 -1.30 -6.54 -7.84
N VAL A 181 -1.35 -7.82 -8.20
CA VAL A 181 -0.95 -8.94 -7.34
C VAL A 181 -0.10 -9.90 -8.13
N LEU A 182 1.04 -10.28 -7.56
CA LEU A 182 1.89 -11.34 -8.06
C LEU A 182 1.44 -12.68 -7.46
N VAL A 183 1.23 -13.69 -8.31
CA VAL A 183 1.00 -15.07 -7.90
C VAL A 183 2.14 -15.93 -8.42
N GLU A 184 2.87 -16.53 -7.50
CA GLU A 184 3.96 -17.43 -7.80
C GLU A 184 3.49 -18.87 -7.54
N SER A 185 3.59 -19.72 -8.57
CA SER A 185 3.17 -21.12 -8.48
C SER A 185 4.38 -22.02 -8.28
N TYR A 186 4.43 -22.74 -7.16
CA TYR A 186 5.52 -23.63 -6.78
C TYR A 186 5.08 -25.08 -6.77
N GLN A 187 6.01 -25.99 -7.07
CA GLN A 187 5.81 -27.42 -6.87
C GLN A 187 6.74 -27.89 -5.74
N LYS A 188 6.22 -28.76 -4.86
CA LYS A 188 6.98 -29.29 -3.72
C LYS A 188 8.32 -29.89 -4.19
N GLY A 189 9.40 -29.49 -3.54
CA GLY A 189 10.76 -29.94 -3.88
C GLY A 189 11.47 -29.13 -4.97
N HIS A 190 10.83 -28.10 -5.54
CA HIS A 190 11.45 -27.20 -6.51
C HIS A 190 11.66 -25.81 -5.90
N PRO A 191 12.89 -25.24 -5.98
CA PRO A 191 13.20 -23.94 -5.38
C PRO A 191 12.71 -22.75 -6.22
N LEU A 192 12.44 -22.96 -7.50
CA LEU A 192 11.97 -21.92 -8.43
C LEU A 192 10.47 -22.11 -8.71
N PRO A 193 9.73 -21.00 -8.91
CA PRO A 193 8.33 -21.09 -9.33
C PRO A 193 8.25 -21.75 -10.73
N ARG A 194 7.21 -22.55 -10.92
CA ARG A 194 6.82 -23.15 -12.21
C ARG A 194 6.13 -22.16 -13.14
N GLY A 195 5.61 -21.07 -12.57
CA GLY A 195 5.04 -19.96 -13.32
C GLY A 195 4.79 -18.75 -12.43
N LEU A 196 4.85 -17.57 -13.04
CA LEU A 196 4.59 -16.28 -12.40
C LEU A 196 3.40 -15.63 -13.08
N LEU A 197 2.39 -15.23 -12.31
CA LEU A 197 1.23 -14.53 -12.84
C LEU A 197 1.20 -13.11 -12.26
N LEU A 198 1.08 -12.11 -13.13
CA LEU A 198 0.63 -10.78 -12.74
C LEU A 198 -0.88 -10.70 -12.93
N VAL A 199 -1.60 -10.60 -11.82
CA VAL A 199 -3.05 -10.46 -11.80
C VAL A 199 -3.40 -9.01 -11.52
N ARG A 200 -4.23 -8.41 -12.37
CA ARG A 200 -4.77 -7.06 -12.17
C ARG A 200 -6.21 -7.12 -11.70
N VAL A 201 -6.55 -6.24 -10.76
CA VAL A 201 -7.88 -6.13 -10.17
C VAL A 201 -8.46 -4.73 -10.33
N ASP A 202 -9.78 -4.64 -10.45
CA ASP A 202 -10.54 -3.39 -10.35
C ASP A 202 -11.71 -3.61 -9.39
N GLY A 203 -11.56 -3.09 -8.17
CA GLY A 203 -12.42 -3.45 -7.05
C GLY A 203 -12.40 -4.96 -6.79
N GLU A 204 -13.56 -5.60 -6.88
CA GLU A 204 -13.73 -7.05 -6.68
C GLU A 204 -13.48 -7.89 -7.94
N ARG A 205 -13.15 -7.25 -9.08
CA ARG A 205 -13.10 -7.94 -10.37
C ARG A 205 -11.67 -8.19 -10.82
N ILE A 206 -11.42 -9.39 -11.34
CA ILE A 206 -10.22 -9.66 -12.14
C ILE A 206 -10.37 -8.99 -13.51
N VAL A 207 -9.40 -8.17 -13.90
CA VAL A 207 -9.41 -7.48 -15.19
C VAL A 207 -8.33 -7.98 -16.15
N ALA A 208 -7.24 -8.55 -15.63
CA ALA A 208 -6.21 -9.19 -16.45
C ALA A 208 -5.44 -10.25 -15.65
N VAL A 209 -4.98 -11.30 -16.35
CA VAL A 209 -4.04 -12.30 -15.83
C VAL A 209 -2.95 -12.49 -16.88
N THR A 210 -1.73 -12.09 -16.56
CA THR A 210 -0.56 -12.22 -17.46
C THR A 210 0.36 -13.29 -16.92
N LEU A 211 0.66 -14.31 -17.73
CA LEU A 211 1.63 -15.36 -17.39
C LEU A 211 3.02 -14.97 -17.89
N PHE A 212 4.00 -15.09 -17.01
CA PHE A 212 5.42 -15.02 -17.30
C PHE A 212 6.04 -16.39 -17.10
N ASP A 213 6.65 -16.91 -18.16
CA ASP A 213 7.41 -18.15 -18.08
C ASP A 213 8.76 -17.86 -17.38
N PRO A 214 9.14 -18.64 -16.36
CA PRO A 214 10.48 -18.54 -15.79
C PRO A 214 11.50 -18.95 -16.87
N VAL A 215 12.39 -18.03 -17.26
CA VAL A 215 13.51 -18.29 -18.18
C VAL A 215 14.49 -19.27 -17.56
#